data_AF-A0A2M8Q6C5-F1
#
_entry.id   AF-A0A2M8Q6C5-F1
#
_cell.length_a   1.000
_cell.length_b   1.000
_cell.length_c   1.000
_cell.angle_alpha   90.00
_cell.angle_beta   90.00
_cell.angle_gamma   90.00
#
_symmetry.space_group_name_H-M   'P 1'
#
loop_
_entity.id
_entity.type
_entity.pdbx_description
1 polymer ?
#
loop_
_entity_poly.entity_id
_entity_poly.type
_entity_poly.pdbx_seq_one_letter_code
_entity_poly.pdbx_strand_id
1 'polypeptide(L)'
;TALRVRNTLSARYVGAHPLRAAVRVELANGQVFHRRVTGITELDDQSEAVDLDSALGVTVAPNDIRRIMWMSLARLEADALEIHYESDSMARLQVTFRIVRQ
;
A
#
# COMPACT_ATOMS: atom_id res chain seq x y z
N THR A 1 -7.58 13.21 -7.24
CA THR A 1 -6.73 12.74 -8.37
C THR A 1 -6.83 11.24 -8.47
N ALA A 2 -6.78 10.62 -9.65
CA ALA A 2 -7.03 9.18 -9.80
C ALA A 2 -5.86 8.44 -10.49
N LEU A 3 -5.63 7.19 -10.10
CA LEU A 3 -4.78 6.23 -10.83
C LEU A 3 -5.66 5.39 -11.74
N ARG A 4 -5.34 5.31 -13.03
CA ARG A 4 -5.96 4.34 -13.93
C ARG A 4 -5.23 3.01 -13.83
N VAL A 5 -5.94 1.97 -13.42
CA VAL A 5 -5.40 0.61 -13.27
C VAL A 5 -6.16 -0.35 -14.17
N ARG A 6 -5.59 -1.53 -14.41
CA ARG A 6 -6.31 -2.62 -15.08
C ARG A 6 -7.54 -3.01 -14.27
N ASN A 7 -8.66 -3.23 -14.95
CA ASN A 7 -9.88 -3.72 -14.31
C ASN A 7 -9.63 -5.11 -13.70
N THR A 8 -9.83 -5.18 -12.39
CA THR A 8 -9.75 -6.42 -11.61
C THR A 8 -11.06 -6.69 -10.89
N LEU A 9 -12.13 -6.02 -11.31
CA LEU A 9 -13.45 -6.03 -10.71
C LEU A 9 -13.44 -5.59 -9.23
N SER A 10 -12.43 -4.80 -8.85
CA SER A 10 -12.29 -4.24 -7.51
C SER A 10 -13.43 -3.27 -7.21
N ALA A 11 -13.86 -2.45 -8.17
CA ALA A 11 -15.00 -1.56 -8.00
C ALA A 11 -16.29 -2.34 -7.71
N ARG A 12 -16.47 -3.49 -8.38
CA ARG A 12 -17.69 -4.30 -8.32
C ARG A 12 -17.77 -5.19 -7.08
N TYR A 13 -16.67 -5.82 -6.69
CA TYR A 13 -16.68 -6.86 -5.64
C TYR A 13 -16.03 -6.44 -4.33
N VAL A 14 -15.16 -5.43 -4.35
CA VAL A 14 -14.45 -4.97 -3.14
C VAL A 14 -14.97 -3.60 -2.70
N GLY A 15 -15.17 -2.68 -3.65
CA GLY A 15 -15.60 -1.31 -3.41
C GLY A 15 -14.69 -0.57 -2.42
N ALA A 16 -15.28 0.37 -1.69
CA ALA A 16 -14.62 1.07 -0.60
C ALA A 16 -14.47 0.15 0.64
N HIS A 17 -13.40 -0.65 0.65
CA HIS A 17 -13.10 -1.54 1.76
C HIS A 17 -12.13 -0.86 2.77
N PRO A 18 -12.42 -0.83 4.08
CA PRO A 18 -11.57 -0.15 5.08
C PRO A 18 -10.12 -0.66 5.12
N LEU A 19 -9.90 -1.96 4.90
CA LEU A 19 -8.55 -2.55 4.81
C LEU A 19 -7.79 -2.23 3.51
N ARG A 20 -8.41 -1.50 2.57
CA ARG A 20 -7.81 -1.01 1.33
C ARG A 20 -7.97 0.51 1.20
N ALA A 21 -7.96 1.21 2.33
CA ALA A 21 -8.13 2.66 2.37
C ALA A 21 -6.81 3.44 2.16
N ALA A 22 -5.66 2.77 2.05
CA ALA A 22 -4.38 3.42 1.86
C ALA A 22 -3.46 2.61 0.94
N VAL A 23 -2.68 3.32 0.12
CA VAL A 23 -1.67 2.75 -0.77
C VAL A 23 -0.31 3.39 -0.54
N ARG A 24 0.73 2.59 -0.69
CA ARG A 24 2.11 3.03 -0.87
C ARG A 24 2.51 2.82 -2.32
N VAL A 25 2.96 3.89 -2.97
CA VAL A 25 3.57 3.86 -4.31
C VAL A 25 5.05 4.13 -4.15
N GLU A 26 5.89 3.22 -4.63
CA GLU A 26 7.34 3.35 -4.59
C GLU A 26 7.90 3.39 -5.99
N LEU A 27 8.72 4.41 -6.27
CA LEU A 27 9.37 4.61 -7.55
C LEU A 27 10.75 3.95 -7.60
N ALA A 28 11.25 3.68 -8.81
CA ALA A 28 12.55 3.08 -9.03
C ALA A 28 13.72 3.95 -8.52
N ASN A 29 13.51 5.27 -8.43
CA ASN A 29 14.46 6.24 -7.88
C ASN A 29 14.43 6.33 -6.33
N GLY A 30 13.62 5.52 -5.65
CA GLY A 30 13.51 5.51 -4.19
C GLY A 30 12.48 6.48 -3.61
N GLN A 31 11.82 7.32 -4.41
CA GLN A 31 10.71 8.15 -3.91
C GLN A 31 9.52 7.30 -3.49
N VAL A 32 8.89 7.67 -2.38
CA VAL A 32 7.75 6.95 -1.80
C VAL A 32 6.59 7.91 -1.54
N PHE A 33 5.40 7.54 -2.00
CA PHE A 33 4.17 8.26 -1.75
C PHE A 33 3.20 7.39 -0.96
N HIS A 34 2.65 7.95 0.12
CA HIS A 34 1.53 7.36 0.85
C HIS A 34 0.29 8.18 0.56
N ARG A 35 -0.80 7.51 0.13
CA ARG A 35 -2.05 8.17 -0.24
C ARG A 35 -3.23 7.40 0.32
N ARG A 36 -4.25 8.14 0.77
CA ARG A 36 -5.53 7.52 1.10
C ARG A 36 -6.30 7.28 -0.17
N VAL A 37 -6.89 6.10 -0.29
CA VAL A 37 -7.82 5.77 -1.37
C VAL A 37 -9.21 6.22 -0.93
N THR A 38 -9.82 7.08 -1.72
CA THR A 38 -11.13 7.68 -1.43
C THR A 38 -12.26 7.00 -2.21
N GLY A 39 -11.93 6.21 -3.23
CA GLY A 39 -12.91 5.53 -4.07
C GLY A 39 -12.24 4.60 -5.09
N ILE A 40 -13.02 3.63 -5.58
CA ILE A 40 -12.67 2.83 -6.74
C ILE A 40 -13.89 2.81 -7.66
N THR A 41 -13.69 3.17 -8.92
CA THR A 41 -14.76 3.28 -9.91
C THR A 41 -14.40 2.47 -11.15
N GLU A 42 -15.35 1.69 -11.66
CA GLU A 42 -15.21 1.01 -12.95
C GLU A 42 -15.31 2.03 -14.08
N LEU A 43 -14.30 2.08 -14.96
CA LEU A 43 -14.29 3.01 -16.11
C LEU A 43 -14.83 2.30 -17.36
N ASP A 44 -14.31 1.10 -17.62
CA ASP A 44 -14.67 0.23 -18.73
C ASP A 44 -14.26 -1.23 -18.40
N ASP A 45 -14.51 -2.15 -19.32
CA ASP A 45 -14.20 -3.58 -19.16
C ASP A 45 -12.69 -3.87 -18.95
N GLN A 46 -11.81 -2.90 -19.23
CA GLN A 46 -10.36 -3.07 -19.17
C GLN A 46 -9.69 -2.24 -18.08
N SER A 47 -10.37 -1.22 -17.54
CA SER A 47 -9.79 -0.29 -16.59
C SER A 47 -10.73 0.15 -15.45
N GLU A 48 -10.10 0.43 -14.31
CA GLU A 48 -10.70 1.00 -13.11
C GLU A 48 -9.91 2.26 -12.71
N ALA A 49 -10.59 3.21 -12.08
CA ALA A 49 -9.98 4.35 -11.42
C ALA A 49 -9.87 4.07 -9.92
N VAL A 50 -8.68 4.32 -9.35
CA VAL A 50 -8.46 4.37 -7.90
C VAL A 50 -8.23 5.82 -7.51
N ASP A 51 -9.19 6.41 -6.80
CA ASP A 51 -9.14 7.81 -6.39
C ASP A 51 -8.25 7.99 -5.17
N LEU A 52 -7.37 9.00 -5.24
CA LEU A 52 -6.44 9.39 -4.20
C LEU A 52 -6.84 10.73 -3.58
N ASP A 53 -6.64 10.83 -2.27
CA ASP A 53 -6.85 12.05 -1.47
C ASP A 53 -6.02 13.25 -1.93
N SER A 54 -4.86 13.01 -2.53
CA SER A 54 -4.00 14.06 -3.07
C SER A 54 -3.19 13.57 -4.28
N ALA A 55 -2.84 14.50 -5.18
CA ALA A 55 -1.97 14.20 -6.31
C ALA A 55 -0.57 13.75 -5.84
N LEU A 56 0.16 13.03 -6.69
CA LEU A 56 1.56 12.70 -6.42
C LEU A 56 2.49 13.92 -6.54
N GLY A 57 2.04 14.99 -7.20
CA GLY A 57 2.81 16.23 -7.41
C GLY A 57 3.86 16.14 -8.52
N VAL A 58 4.01 14.95 -9.14
CA VAL A 58 4.88 14.68 -10.28
C VAL A 58 4.15 13.76 -11.26
N THR A 59 4.52 13.85 -12.53
CA THR A 59 4.10 12.88 -13.53
C THR A 59 4.89 11.60 -13.30
N VAL A 60 4.19 10.47 -13.14
CA VAL A 60 4.78 9.15 -12.93
C VAL A 60 4.33 8.25 -14.07
N ALA A 61 5.27 7.76 -14.89
CA ALA A 61 4.97 6.74 -15.88
C ALA A 61 4.94 5.35 -15.20
N PRO A 62 4.17 4.38 -15.73
CA PRO A 62 4.14 3.02 -15.16
C PRO A 62 5.53 2.37 -15.01
N ASN A 63 6.46 2.66 -15.93
CA ASN A 63 7.84 2.14 -15.88
C ASN A 63 8.69 2.74 -14.76
N ASP A 64 8.29 3.89 -14.22
CA ASP A 64 8.98 4.51 -13.07
C ASP A 64 8.58 3.84 -11.74
N ILE A 65 7.49 3.05 -11.74
CA ILE A 65 6.93 2.43 -10.55
C ILE A 65 7.66 1.13 -10.24
N ARG A 66 8.31 1.09 -9.08
CA ARG A 66 8.95 -0.11 -8.56
C ARG A 66 7.94 -1.07 -7.94
N ARG A 67 6.95 -0.54 -7.21
CA ARG A 67 5.81 -1.31 -6.67
C ARG A 67 4.69 -0.42 -6.14
N ILE A 68 3.50 -1.02 -6.04
CA ILE A 68 2.35 -0.47 -5.33
C ILE A 68 1.88 -1.51 -4.32
N MET A 69 1.57 -1.08 -3.09
CA MET A 69 1.09 -1.96 -2.01
C MET A 69 -0.09 -1.32 -1.29
N TRP A 70 -1.08 -2.14 -0.94
CA TRP A 70 -2.08 -1.75 0.05
C TRP A 70 -1.42 -1.67 1.43
N MET A 71 -1.84 -0.67 2.20
CA MET A 71 -1.30 -0.40 3.53
C MET A 71 -2.39 -0.63 4.57
N SER A 72 -2.05 -1.37 5.63
CA SER A 72 -2.86 -1.49 6.83
C SER A 72 -2.15 -0.81 7.97
N LEU A 73 -2.89 -0.04 8.79
CA LEU A 73 -2.33 0.46 10.04
C LEU A 73 -2.17 -0.72 10.99
N ALA A 74 -0.97 -0.90 11.51
CA ALA A 74 -0.66 -1.97 12.43
C ALA A 74 0.24 -1.47 13.55
N ARG A 75 0.17 -2.15 14.70
CA ARG A 75 1.09 -1.98 15.81
C ARG A 75 1.87 -3.26 16.03
N LEU A 76 3.02 -3.14 16.69
CA LEU A 76 3.69 -4.30 17.25
C LEU A 76 2.80 -4.91 18.35
N GLU A 77 2.70 -6.23 18.37
CA GLU A 77 1.84 -6.94 19.33
C GLU A 77 2.55 -7.26 20.65
N ALA A 78 3.77 -6.75 20.83
CA ALA A 78 4.57 -6.88 22.04
C ALA A 78 5.20 -5.53 22.39
N ASP A 79 5.41 -5.30 23.69
CA ASP A 79 6.05 -4.08 24.20
C ASP A 79 7.58 -4.22 24.27
N ALA A 80 8.08 -5.45 24.21
CA ALA A 80 9.50 -5.80 24.13
C ALA A 80 9.72 -6.91 23.10
N LEU A 81 10.88 -6.88 22.44
CA LEU A 81 11.32 -7.89 21.49
C LEU A 81 12.66 -8.46 21.94
N GLU A 82 12.83 -9.77 21.79
CA GLU A 82 14.11 -10.42 21.98
C GLU A 82 14.82 -10.54 20.62
N ILE A 83 16.08 -10.13 20.59
CA ILE A 83 16.96 -10.26 19.44
C ILE A 83 18.00 -11.32 19.78
N HIS A 84 17.97 -12.43 19.07
CA HIS A 84 18.94 -13.50 19.24
C HIS A 84 20.09 -13.31 18.25
N TYR A 85 21.29 -13.02 18.76
CA TYR A 85 22.50 -12.92 17.93
C TYR A 85 23.04 -14.32 17.64
N GLU A 86 23.07 -14.69 16.36
CA GLU A 86 23.63 -15.96 15.90
C GLU A 86 25.12 -15.85 15.56
N SER A 87 25.54 -14.68 15.09
CA SER A 87 26.94 -14.32 14.86
C SER A 87 27.13 -12.81 14.95
N ASP A 88 28.37 -12.34 14.82
CA ASP A 88 28.71 -10.91 14.81
C ASP A 88 28.01 -10.12 13.68
N SER A 89 27.49 -10.80 12.65
CA SER A 89 26.84 -10.18 11.50
C SER A 89 25.38 -10.62 11.30
N MET A 90 24.85 -11.47 12.18
CA MET A 90 23.51 -12.05 11.99
C MET A 90 22.77 -12.14 13.33
N ALA A 91 21.55 -11.61 13.32
CA ALA A 91 20.62 -11.78 14.41
C ALA A 91 19.26 -12.19 13.87
N ARG A 92 18.56 -13.01 14.64
CA ARG A 92 17.20 -13.46 14.37
C ARG A 92 16.27 -12.89 15.42
N LEU A 93 15.12 -12.43 14.96
CA LEU A 93 14.00 -12.05 15.79
C LEU A 93 12.72 -12.51 15.11
N GLN A 94 11.70 -12.77 15.92
CA GLN A 94 10.35 -13.02 15.46
C GLN A 94 9.44 -11.95 16.04
N VAL A 95 8.65 -11.34 15.17
CA VAL A 95 7.73 -10.25 15.53
C VAL A 95 6.33 -10.56 15.02
N THR A 96 5.34 -10.18 15.82
CA THR A 96 3.93 -10.26 15.43
C THR A 96 3.36 -8.86 15.37
N PHE A 97 2.66 -8.54 14.29
CA PHE A 97 1.95 -7.29 14.13
C PHE A 97 0.45 -7.51 14.24
N ARG A 98 -0.24 -6.57 14.89
CA ARG A 98 -1.70 -6.53 14.94
C ARG A 98 -2.21 -5.37 14.11
N ILE A 99 -3.09 -5.66 13.15
CA ILE A 99 -3.81 -4.62 12.41
C ILE A 99 -4.78 -3.92 13.37
N VAL A 100 -4.72 -2.60 13.40
CA VAL A 100 -5.64 -1.76 14.18
C VAL A 100 -6.72 -1.20 13.25
N ARG A 101 -7.96 -1.15 13.75
CA ARG A 101 -9.06 -0.51 13.00
C ARG A 101 -8.84 1.00 12.99
N GLN A 102 -8.95 1.61 11.81
CA GLN A 102 -9.06 3.07 11.65
C GLN A 102 -10.50 3.51 11.80
#